data_AF-A0A9E1SPV2-F1
#
_entry.id   AF-A0A9E1SPV2-F1
#
_cell.length_a   1.000
_cell.length_b   1.000
_cell.length_c   1.000
_cell.angle_alpha   90.00
_cell.angle_beta   90.00
_cell.angle_gamma   90.00
#
_symmetry.space_group_name_H-M   'P 1'
#
loop_
_entity.id
_entity.type
_entity.pdbx_description
1 polymer ?
#
loop_
_entity_poly.entity_id
_entity_poly.type
_entity_poly.pdbx_seq_one_letter_code
_entity_poly.pdbx_strand_id
1 'polypeptide(L)'
;MNSNIILIKDHKKPAKTDLRKNTNIFSEMEKFGIDPGPFLEIAAQDLNNQYGTDALSFSLQISQEFIEDGDKQSAKIWQKISCHLSQLHQFGTVISH
;
A
#
# COMPACT_ATOMS: atom_id res chain seq x y z
N MET A 1 15.26 -52.28 15.50
CA MET A 1 15.17 -51.50 14.25
C MET A 1 14.04 -50.50 14.43
N ASN A 2 14.36 -49.27 14.84
CA ASN A 2 13.37 -48.20 15.04
C ASN A 2 13.73 -47.05 14.09
N SER A 3 13.04 -46.98 12.96
CA SER A 3 13.16 -45.87 12.02
C SER A 3 12.22 -44.75 12.46
N ASN A 4 12.75 -43.75 13.16
CA ASN A 4 12.06 -42.48 13.34
C ASN A 4 12.27 -41.64 12.08
N ILE A 5 11.26 -41.58 11.21
CA ILE A 5 11.27 -40.68 10.06
C ILE A 5 10.96 -39.28 10.58
N ILE A 6 11.98 -38.41 10.64
CA ILE A 6 11.80 -36.99 10.92
C ILE A 6 11.24 -36.36 9.64
N LEU A 7 9.96 -35.99 9.66
CA LEU A 7 9.32 -35.25 8.58
C LEU A 7 9.66 -33.76 8.73
N ILE A 8 10.81 -33.33 8.20
CA ILE A 8 11.10 -31.91 8.03
C ILE A 8 10.25 -31.43 6.85
N LYS A 9 9.07 -30.89 7.13
CA LYS A 9 8.35 -30.07 6.15
C LYS A 9 9.06 -28.71 6.10
N ASP A 10 10.12 -28.67 5.32
CA ASP A 10 10.71 -27.43 4.83
C ASP A 10 9.67 -26.81 3.88
N HIS A 11 8.72 -26.05 4.43
CA HIS A 11 7.90 -25.14 3.65
C HIS A 11 8.78 -23.97 3.23
N LYS A 12 9.71 -24.23 2.28
CA LYS A 12 10.26 -23.17 1.45
C LYS A 12 9.08 -22.53 0.74
N LYS A 13 8.64 -21.37 1.26
CA LYS A 13 7.77 -20.42 0.56
C LYS A 13 8.42 -20.22 -0.82
N PRO A 14 7.79 -20.62 -1.93
CA PRO A 14 8.38 -20.36 -3.22
C PRO A 14 8.47 -18.84 -3.34
N ALA A 15 9.70 -18.32 -3.46
CA ALA A 15 9.93 -16.95 -3.88
C ALA A 15 9.23 -16.81 -5.23
N LYS A 16 8.05 -16.21 -5.24
CA LYS A 16 7.38 -15.79 -6.47
C LYS A 16 8.22 -14.65 -7.04
N THR A 17 9.21 -15.00 -7.85
CA THR A 17 9.80 -14.10 -8.81
C THR A 17 8.73 -13.77 -9.85
N ASP A 18 7.85 -12.82 -9.53
CA ASP A 18 7.05 -12.17 -10.56
C ASP A 18 7.94 -11.13 -11.23
N LEU A 19 8.60 -11.58 -12.29
CA LEU A 19 9.55 -10.82 -13.10
C LEU A 19 8.85 -9.83 -14.05
N ARG A 20 7.69 -9.29 -13.64
CA ARG A 20 7.12 -8.13 -14.33
C ARG A 20 7.89 -6.92 -13.85
N LYS A 21 8.47 -6.16 -14.77
CA LYS A 21 8.99 -4.82 -14.47
C LYS A 21 7.88 -4.10 -13.72
N ASN A 22 8.09 -3.94 -12.42
CA ASN A 22 7.10 -3.46 -11.47
C ASN A 22 7.01 -1.94 -11.62
N THR A 23 6.61 -1.47 -12.80
CA THR A 23 6.31 -0.07 -13.01
C THR A 23 4.96 0.19 -12.35
N ASN A 24 5.01 0.94 -11.26
CA ASN A 24 3.84 1.52 -10.63
C ASN A 24 3.00 2.24 -11.70
N ILE A 25 1.69 1.94 -11.77
CA ILE A 25 0.74 2.50 -12.74
C ILE A 25 0.79 4.04 -12.78
N PHE A 26 1.00 4.70 -11.64
CA PHE A 26 1.14 6.15 -11.60
C PHE A 26 2.42 6.65 -12.28
N SER A 27 3.50 5.86 -12.25
CA SER A 27 4.72 6.18 -12.98
C SER A 27 4.55 5.98 -14.49
N GLU A 28 3.63 5.11 -14.92
CA GLU A 28 3.26 5.00 -16.33
C GLU A 28 2.38 6.16 -16.76
N MET A 29 1.39 6.53 -15.95
CA MET A 29 0.55 7.71 -16.18
C MET A 29 1.39 8.98 -16.35
N GLU A 30 2.32 9.23 -15.43
CA GLU A 30 3.25 10.37 -15.50
C GLU A 30 4.06 10.35 -16.82
N LYS A 31 4.52 9.17 -17.28
CA LYS A 31 5.24 9.03 -18.56
C LYS A 31 4.38 9.34 -19.78
N PHE A 32 3.07 9.10 -19.69
CA PHE A 32 2.11 9.44 -20.74
C PHE A 32 1.54 10.86 -20.61
N GLY A 33 2.06 11.67 -19.67
CA GLY A 33 1.57 13.04 -19.43
C GLY A 33 0.21 13.08 -18.73
N ILE A 34 -0.18 11.99 -18.08
CA ILE A 34 -1.40 11.89 -17.28
C ILE A 34 -1.03 12.13 -15.82
N ASP A 35 -1.69 13.11 -15.21
CA ASP A 35 -1.53 13.38 -13.78
C ASP A 35 -2.21 12.27 -12.94
N PRO A 36 -1.48 11.55 -12.07
CA PRO A 36 -2.07 10.56 -11.18
C PRO A 36 -2.78 11.17 -9.96
N GLY A 37 -2.58 12.46 -9.68
CA GLY A 37 -3.12 13.17 -8.51
C GLY A 37 -4.61 12.96 -8.28
N PRO A 38 -5.49 13.17 -9.27
CA PRO A 38 -6.93 12.99 -9.10
C PRO A 38 -7.33 11.56 -8.67
N PHE A 39 -6.60 10.55 -9.14
CA PHE A 39 -6.89 9.15 -8.78
C PHE A 39 -6.46 8.83 -7.35
N LEU A 40 -5.33 9.40 -6.91
CA LEU A 40 -4.86 9.29 -5.52
C LEU A 40 -5.82 10.00 -4.56
N GLU A 41 -6.34 11.16 -4.95
CA GLU A 41 -7.33 11.92 -4.17
C GLU A 41 -8.65 11.14 -4.04
N ILE A 42 -9.16 10.57 -5.14
CA ILE A 42 -10.36 9.72 -5.10
C ILE A 42 -10.15 8.51 -4.19
N ALA A 43 -8.99 7.84 -4.28
CA ALA A 43 -8.68 6.69 -3.42
C ALA A 43 -8.61 7.09 -1.93
N ALA A 44 -8.00 8.23 -1.62
CA ALA A 44 -7.95 8.75 -0.26
C ALA A 44 -9.35 9.12 0.27
N GLN A 45 -10.19 9.76 -0.54
CA GLN A 45 -11.55 10.11 -0.15
C GLN A 45 -12.41 8.85 0.08
N ASP A 46 -12.28 7.84 -0.78
CA ASP A 46 -12.99 6.57 -0.62
C ASP A 46 -12.60 5.87 0.70
N LEU A 47 -11.30 5.78 1.00
CA LEU A 47 -10.82 5.25 2.28
C LEU A 47 -11.33 6.08 3.48
N ASN A 48 -11.30 7.41 3.38
CA ASN A 48 -11.83 8.27 4.43
C ASN A 48 -13.35 8.08 4.62
N ASN A 49 -14.11 7.86 3.54
CA ASN A 49 -15.55 7.58 3.63
C ASN A 49 -15.83 6.22 4.28
N GLN A 50 -14.98 5.22 4.04
CA GLN A 50 -15.16 3.86 4.57
C GLN A 50 -14.68 3.73 6.03
N TYR A 51 -13.55 4.35 6.36
CA TYR A 51 -12.83 4.11 7.62
C TYR A 51 -12.71 5.37 8.51
N GLY A 52 -13.17 6.53 8.03
CA GLY A 52 -13.14 7.77 8.79
C GLY A 52 -11.75 8.13 9.30
N THR A 53 -11.67 8.47 10.59
CA THR A 53 -10.42 8.87 11.26
C THR A 53 -9.34 7.80 11.26
N ASP A 54 -9.71 6.53 11.10
CA ASP A 54 -8.78 5.40 11.07
C ASP A 54 -8.17 5.18 9.69
N ALA A 55 -8.68 5.82 8.63
CA ALA A 55 -8.20 5.63 7.26
C ALA A 55 -6.69 5.89 7.14
N LEU A 56 -6.18 6.94 7.79
CA LEU A 56 -4.76 7.28 7.77
C LEU A 56 -3.89 6.24 8.49
N SER A 57 -4.34 5.71 9.63
CA SER A 57 -3.55 4.72 10.37
C SER A 57 -3.47 3.41 9.57
N PHE A 58 -4.58 2.98 8.96
CA PHE A 58 -4.60 1.81 8.09
C PHE A 58 -3.74 1.99 6.84
N SER A 59 -3.81 3.15 6.18
CA SER A 59 -2.99 3.39 4.98
C SER A 59 -1.49 3.35 5.28
N LEU A 60 -1.07 3.86 6.45
CA LEU A 60 0.31 3.79 6.91
C LEU A 60 0.72 2.35 7.26
N GLN A 61 -0.15 1.60 7.94
CA GLN A 61 0.11 0.19 8.27
C GLN A 61 0.29 -0.65 7.00
N ILE A 62 -0.62 -0.53 6.03
CA ILE A 62 -0.53 -1.26 4.76
C ILE A 62 0.75 -0.87 4.01
N SER A 63 1.14 0.40 4.01
CA SER A 63 2.41 0.82 3.44
C SER A 63 3.60 0.11 4.09
N GLN A 64 3.59 -0.05 5.41
CA GLN A 64 4.66 -0.70 6.16
C GLN A 64 4.72 -2.20 5.87
N GLU A 65 3.57 -2.87 5.76
CA GLU A 65 3.46 -4.28 5.37
C GLU A 65 4.10 -4.52 3.99
N PHE A 66 3.84 -3.64 3.01
CA PHE A 66 4.49 -3.73 1.69
C PHE A 66 6.01 -3.50 1.74
N ILE A 67 6.50 -2.64 2.64
CA ILE A 67 7.95 -2.44 2.84
C ILE A 67 8.58 -3.74 3.38
N GLU A 68 7.93 -4.36 4.35
CA GLU A 68 8.38 -5.60 4.99
C GLU A 68 8.37 -6.79 4.02
N ASP A 69 7.38 -6.83 3.12
CA ASP A 69 7.29 -7.82 2.05
C ASP A 69 8.25 -7.53 0.87
N GLY A 70 8.97 -6.40 0.89
CA GLY A 70 9.93 -6.00 -0.13
C GLY A 70 9.31 -5.36 -1.38
N ASP A 71 8.00 -5.12 -1.40
CA ASP A 71 7.29 -4.42 -2.48
C ASP A 71 7.30 -2.90 -2.27
N LYS A 72 8.44 -2.30 -2.61
CA LYS A 72 8.65 -0.86 -2.50
C LYS A 72 7.71 -0.02 -3.37
N GLN A 73 7.16 -0.59 -4.44
CA GLN A 73 6.31 0.16 -5.38
C GLN A 73 4.91 0.32 -4.82
N SER A 74 4.33 -0.77 -4.31
CA SER A 74 3.05 -0.74 -3.61
C SER A 74 3.15 0.12 -2.34
N ALA A 75 4.24 0.00 -1.57
CA ALA A 75 4.49 0.89 -0.43
C ALA A 75 4.46 2.37 -0.81
N LYS A 76 5.11 2.75 -1.93
CA LYS A 76 5.13 4.14 -2.40
C LYS A 76 3.74 4.64 -2.79
N ILE A 77 2.88 3.78 -3.35
CA ILE A 77 1.48 4.12 -3.64
C ILE A 77 0.74 4.44 -2.35
N TRP A 78 0.83 3.56 -1.35
CA TRP A 78 0.17 3.75 -0.06
C TRP A 78 0.70 4.96 0.73
N GLN A 79 1.98 5.31 0.58
CA GLN A 79 2.52 6.57 1.11
C GLN A 79 1.88 7.80 0.44
N LYS A 80 1.70 7.79 -0.89
CA LYS A 80 1.03 8.89 -1.59
C LYS A 80 -0.42 9.03 -1.12
N ILE A 81 -1.15 7.93 -0.98
CA ILE A 81 -2.53 7.91 -0.44
C ILE A 81 -2.56 8.47 0.99
N SER A 82 -1.63 8.04 1.85
CA SER A 82 -1.50 8.52 3.24
C SER A 82 -1.26 10.04 3.30
N CYS A 83 -0.50 10.59 2.35
CA CYS A 83 -0.30 12.04 2.23
C CYS A 83 -1.63 12.77 1.99
N HIS A 84 -2.44 12.31 1.03
CA HIS A 84 -3.77 12.90 0.78
C HIS A 84 -4.71 12.78 1.99
N LEU A 85 -4.72 11.62 2.66
CA LEU A 85 -5.50 11.44 3.89
C LEU A 85 -5.08 12.42 5.01
N SER A 86 -3.77 12.66 5.16
CA SER A 86 -3.27 13.62 6.15
C SER A 86 -3.74 15.06 5.88
N GLN A 87 -3.85 15.43 4.60
CA GLN A 87 -4.35 16.74 4.19
C GLN A 87 -5.85 16.86 4.48
N LEU A 88 -6.64 15.83 4.17
CA LEU A 88 -8.08 15.80 4.48
C LEU A 88 -8.34 15.98 5.99
N HIS A 89 -7.56 15.32 6.84
CA HIS A 89 -7.67 15.50 8.29
C HIS A 89 -7.28 16.91 8.74
N GLN A 90 -6.26 17.52 8.13
CA GLN A 90 -5.89 18.91 8.43
C GLN A 90 -7.00 19.88 8.05
N PHE A 91 -7.63 19.73 6.88
CA PHE A 91 -8.71 20.62 6.45
C PHE A 91 -10.04 20.39 7.16
N GLY A 92 -10.37 19.13 7.50
CA GLY A 92 -11.57 18.79 8.28
C GLY A 92 -11.56 19.38 9.70
N THR A 93 -10.37 19.62 10.26
CA THR A 93 -10.21 20.23 11.59
C THR A 93 -10.46 21.74 11.59
N VAL A 94 -10.42 22.40 10.42
CA VAL A 94 -10.56 23.88 10.32
C VAL A 94 -12.04 24.33 10.23
N ILE A 95 -12.99 23.42 10.01
CA ILE A 95 -14.43 23.75 9.86
C ILE A 95 -15.26 23.38 11.11
N SER A 96 -14.67 23.51 12.30
CA SER A 96 -15.42 23.52 13.57
C SER A 96 -15.45 24.96 14.10
N HIS A 97 -16.43 25.74 13.65
CA HIS A 97 -16.77 27.06 14.20
C HIS A 97 -18.05 26.95 15.04
#